data_AF-A0A7Y8A9R3-F1
#
_entry.id   AF-A0A7Y8A9R3-F1
#
_cell.length_a   1.000
_cell.length_b   1.000
_cell.length_c   1.000
_cell.angle_alpha   90.00
_cell.angle_beta   90.00
_cell.angle_gamma   90.00
#
_symmetry.space_group_name_H-M   'P 1'
#
loop_
_entity.id
_entity.type
_entity.pdbx_description
1 polymer ?
#
loop_
_entity_poly.entity_id
_entity_poly.type
_entity_poly.pdbx_seq_one_letter_code
_entity_poly.pdbx_strand_id
1 'polypeptide(L)'
;MSTINNQPSAYNPLLQNQQPQTGAQTGQSLADLKALLTQDTINRLLRNPDAKESTETLGKIRDLLTQEHLNTFLRGPDAKANAKTLMDLGTLLSEDAINPRMKAATGDLAKTAREENERRRNDMLYQIATSDPDNDTAMWDAISDWQQSMGKLQQRGQSSEKTARTFTDIGARLSKRNINARLDFS
;
A
#
# COMPACT_ATOMS: atom_id res chain seq x y z
N MET A 1 -28.75 -35.63 -52.64
CA MET A 1 -29.35 -35.48 -51.30
C MET A 1 -28.21 -35.48 -50.31
N SER A 2 -27.90 -34.30 -49.75
CA SER A 2 -26.68 -34.04 -48.97
C SER A 2 -26.84 -34.51 -47.52
N THR A 3 -25.86 -35.26 -47.04
CA THR A 3 -25.74 -35.70 -45.64
C THR A 3 -25.33 -34.53 -44.75
N ILE A 4 -26.11 -34.28 -43.70
CA ILE A 4 -25.93 -33.21 -42.70
C ILE A 4 -24.80 -33.60 -41.73
N ASN A 5 -23.91 -32.64 -41.53
CA ASN A 5 -22.70 -32.70 -40.72
C ASN A 5 -23.07 -32.61 -39.22
N ASN A 6 -22.74 -33.65 -38.44
CA ASN A 6 -22.87 -33.63 -36.98
C ASN A 6 -21.58 -33.04 -36.36
N GLN A 7 -21.62 -31.77 -35.93
CA GLN A 7 -20.67 -31.25 -34.95
C GLN A 7 -21.38 -31.12 -33.59
N PRO A 8 -20.85 -31.71 -32.51
CA PRO A 8 -21.30 -31.39 -31.15
C PRO A 8 -20.81 -29.98 -30.80
N SER A 9 -21.74 -29.07 -30.51
CA SER A 9 -21.43 -27.77 -29.91
C SER A 9 -20.68 -27.97 -28.60
N ALA A 10 -19.40 -27.62 -28.59
CA ALA A 10 -18.62 -27.50 -27.36
C ALA A 10 -19.20 -26.36 -26.52
N TYR A 11 -19.89 -26.73 -25.44
CA TYR A 11 -20.17 -25.82 -24.34
C TYR A 11 -18.84 -25.23 -23.85
N ASN A 12 -18.70 -23.90 -23.92
CA ASN A 12 -17.57 -23.14 -23.39
C ASN A 12 -18.00 -22.52 -22.05
N PRO A 13 -17.58 -23.04 -20.88
CA PRO A 13 -18.05 -22.54 -19.57
C PRO A 13 -17.37 -21.23 -19.11
N LEU A 14 -16.54 -20.58 -19.93
CA LEU A 14 -15.64 -19.52 -19.48
C LEU A 14 -16.19 -18.07 -19.56
N LEU A 15 -17.52 -17.88 -19.57
CA LEU A 15 -18.13 -16.53 -19.55
C LEU A 15 -18.90 -16.21 -18.26
N GLN A 16 -18.83 -17.06 -17.23
CA GLN A 16 -19.38 -16.73 -15.92
C GLN A 16 -18.32 -16.05 -15.05
N ASN A 17 -18.35 -14.71 -15.02
CA ASN A 17 -18.26 -13.87 -13.81
C ASN A 17 -17.77 -12.44 -14.10
N GLN A 18 -18.44 -11.74 -15.00
CA GLN A 18 -18.56 -10.29 -14.88
C GLN A 18 -20.05 -9.97 -14.75
N GLN A 19 -20.62 -10.29 -13.57
CA GLN A 19 -21.89 -9.67 -13.22
C GLN A 19 -21.65 -8.15 -13.17
N PRO A 20 -22.46 -7.33 -13.86
CA PRO A 20 -22.36 -5.90 -13.73
C PRO A 20 -22.53 -5.54 -12.26
N GLN A 21 -21.54 -4.84 -11.69
CA GLN A 21 -21.64 -4.36 -10.32
C GLN A 21 -22.89 -3.49 -10.20
N THR A 22 -23.80 -3.90 -9.33
CA THR A 22 -25.03 -3.16 -9.07
C THR A 22 -24.69 -1.85 -8.34
N GLY A 23 -25.52 -0.82 -8.49
CA GLY A 23 -25.27 0.48 -7.82
C GLY A 23 -25.06 0.38 -6.31
N ALA A 24 -25.67 -0.62 -5.65
CA ALA A 24 -25.46 -0.92 -4.23
C ALA A 24 -24.04 -1.46 -3.93
N GLN A 25 -23.51 -2.35 -4.77
CA GLN A 25 -22.14 -2.89 -4.62
C GLN A 25 -21.08 -1.80 -4.88
N THR A 26 -21.35 -0.92 -5.83
CA THR A 26 -20.51 0.26 -6.12
C THR A 26 -20.49 1.23 -4.94
N GLY A 27 -21.66 1.53 -4.34
CA GLY A 27 -21.75 2.37 -3.15
C GLY A 27 -20.99 1.82 -1.95
N GLN A 28 -21.13 0.51 -1.69
CA GLN A 28 -20.40 -0.17 -0.60
C GLN A 28 -18.89 -0.11 -0.83
N SER A 29 -18.42 -0.38 -2.05
CA SER A 29 -16.99 -0.37 -2.39
C SER A 29 -16.34 1.00 -2.17
N LEU A 30 -17.05 2.10 -2.45
CA LEU A 30 -16.56 3.45 -2.20
C LEU A 30 -16.57 3.80 -0.70
N ALA A 31 -17.57 3.35 0.05
CA ALA A 31 -17.61 3.51 1.50
C ALA A 31 -16.46 2.74 2.19
N ASP A 32 -16.21 1.50 1.77
CA ASP A 32 -15.10 0.68 2.23
C ASP A 32 -13.76 1.36 1.93
N LEU A 33 -13.61 1.93 0.73
CA LEU A 33 -12.41 2.68 0.35
C LEU A 33 -12.17 3.88 1.29
N LYS A 34 -13.21 4.65 1.62
CA LYS A 34 -13.09 5.77 2.57
C LYS A 34 -12.69 5.30 3.98
N ALA A 35 -13.21 4.16 4.42
CA ALA A 35 -12.87 3.59 5.72
C ALA A 35 -11.40 3.11 5.76
N LEU A 36 -10.88 2.58 4.65
CA LEU A 36 -9.48 2.17 4.52
C LEU A 36 -8.52 3.36 4.33
N LEU A 37 -8.96 4.43 3.68
CA LEU A 37 -8.14 5.63 3.41
C LEU A 37 -8.37 6.73 4.44
N THR A 38 -8.10 6.42 5.70
CA THR A 38 -8.04 7.42 6.78
C THR A 38 -6.61 7.91 6.99
N GLN A 39 -6.47 9.10 7.59
CA GLN A 39 -5.16 9.63 7.94
C GLN A 39 -4.34 8.69 8.83
N ASP A 40 -5.00 8.04 9.79
CA ASP A 40 -4.36 7.08 10.70
C ASP A 40 -3.88 5.83 9.96
N THR A 41 -4.73 5.28 9.09
CA THR A 41 -4.35 4.11 8.28
C THR A 41 -3.19 4.44 7.36
N ILE A 42 -3.18 5.60 6.70
CA ILE A 42 -2.04 6.05 5.87
C ILE A 42 -0.76 6.13 6.72
N ASN A 43 -0.81 6.76 7.90
CA ASN A 43 0.35 6.89 8.77
C ASN A 43 0.87 5.52 9.23
N ARG A 44 -0.03 4.59 9.54
CA ARG A 44 0.31 3.21 9.91
C ARG A 44 0.98 2.46 8.76
N LEU A 45 0.45 2.56 7.55
CA LEU A 45 1.01 1.92 6.35
C LEU A 45 2.40 2.48 6.02
N LEU A 46 2.61 3.79 6.20
CA LEU A 46 3.93 4.41 6.01
C LEU A 46 4.94 4.01 7.10
N ARG A 47 4.50 3.86 8.35
CA ARG A 47 5.38 3.46 9.46
C ARG A 47 5.73 1.99 9.42
N ASN A 48 4.79 1.11 9.12
CA ASN A 48 4.94 -0.35 9.17
C ASN A 48 4.58 -1.00 7.83
N PRO A 49 5.25 -0.64 6.73
CA PRO A 49 4.84 -1.07 5.39
C PRO A 49 4.90 -2.59 5.19
N ASP A 50 5.79 -3.27 5.91
CA ASP A 50 6.01 -4.71 5.79
C ASP A 50 5.14 -5.54 6.76
N ALA A 51 4.34 -4.89 7.63
CA ALA A 51 3.42 -5.59 8.50
C ALA A 51 2.33 -6.27 7.66
N LYS A 52 1.98 -7.52 8.00
CA LYS A 52 0.95 -8.30 7.30
C LYS A 52 -0.33 -7.49 7.08
N GLU A 53 -0.87 -6.87 8.14
CA GLU A 53 -2.07 -6.04 8.06
C GLU A 53 -1.91 -4.85 7.09
N SER A 54 -0.73 -4.21 7.06
CA SER A 54 -0.44 -3.09 6.14
C SER A 54 -0.36 -3.56 4.69
N THR A 55 0.26 -4.72 4.43
CA THR A 55 0.31 -5.30 3.08
C THR A 55 -1.09 -5.69 2.58
N GLU A 56 -1.91 -6.31 3.45
CA GLU A 56 -3.30 -6.67 3.13
C GLU A 56 -4.17 -5.45 2.88
N THR A 57 -4.04 -4.42 3.73
CA THR A 57 -4.78 -3.16 3.59
C THR A 57 -4.41 -2.45 2.29
N LEU A 58 -3.12 -2.37 1.96
CA LEU A 58 -2.65 -1.75 0.72
C LEU A 58 -3.12 -2.53 -0.52
N GLY A 59 -3.16 -3.87 -0.43
CA GLY A 59 -3.75 -4.73 -1.45
C GLY A 59 -5.22 -4.38 -1.71
N LYS A 60 -6.04 -4.36 -0.66
CA LYS A 60 -7.47 -3.99 -0.76
C LYS A 60 -7.68 -2.61 -1.38
N ILE A 61 -6.88 -1.62 -0.98
CA ILE A 61 -6.94 -0.27 -1.56
C ILE A 61 -6.66 -0.31 -3.07
N ARG A 62 -5.65 -1.07 -3.51
CA ARG A 62 -5.32 -1.21 -4.94
C ARG A 62 -6.43 -1.90 -5.73
N ASP A 63 -7.02 -2.95 -5.17
CA ASP A 63 -8.11 -3.71 -5.80
C ASP A 63 -9.39 -2.86 -5.94
N LEU A 64 -9.69 -2.02 -4.95
CA LEU A 64 -10.82 -1.09 -5.00
C LEU A 64 -10.59 0.10 -5.95
N LEU A 65 -9.34 0.38 -6.31
CA LEU A 65 -8.94 1.51 -7.16
C LEU A 65 -8.39 1.07 -8.52
N THR A 66 -8.90 -0.03 -9.06
CA THR A 66 -8.67 -0.41 -10.46
C THR A 66 -9.33 0.60 -11.40
N GLN A 67 -8.90 0.63 -12.68
CA GLN A 67 -9.52 1.53 -13.65
C GLN A 67 -11.01 1.21 -13.89
N GLU A 68 -11.37 -0.08 -13.83
CA GLU A 68 -12.73 -0.56 -13.99
C GLU A 68 -13.65 -0.08 -12.85
N HIS A 69 -13.20 -0.22 -11.59
CA HIS A 69 -13.95 0.28 -10.44
C HIS A 69 -14.08 1.80 -10.48
N LEU A 70 -13.02 2.53 -10.84
CA LEU A 70 -13.09 3.98 -11.02
C LEU A 70 -14.12 4.41 -12.07
N ASN A 71 -14.16 3.73 -13.23
CA ASN A 71 -15.14 4.03 -14.26
C ASN A 71 -16.57 3.72 -13.79
N THR A 72 -16.72 2.67 -12.98
CA THR A 72 -18.01 2.29 -12.38
C THR A 72 -18.48 3.34 -11.36
N PHE A 73 -17.58 3.86 -10.51
CA PHE A 73 -17.90 4.94 -9.58
C PHE A 73 -18.34 6.23 -10.28
N LEU A 74 -17.79 6.50 -11.47
CA LEU A 74 -18.02 7.73 -12.23
C LEU A 74 -19.17 7.62 -13.24
N ARG A 75 -19.99 6.58 -13.15
CA ARG A 75 -21.18 6.37 -13.99
C ARG A 75 -22.44 6.29 -13.15
N GLY A 76 -23.59 6.53 -13.80
CA GLY A 76 -24.89 6.44 -13.17
C GLY A 76 -25.29 7.67 -12.35
N PRO A 77 -26.39 7.58 -11.58
CA PRO A 77 -27.01 8.73 -10.93
C PRO A 77 -26.12 9.39 -9.87
N ASP A 78 -25.27 8.61 -9.20
CA ASP A 78 -24.40 9.09 -8.11
C ASP A 78 -23.00 9.52 -8.56
N ALA A 79 -22.72 9.50 -9.88
CA ALA A 79 -21.39 9.76 -10.45
C ALA A 79 -20.74 11.05 -9.93
N LYS A 80 -21.51 12.14 -9.79
CA LYS A 80 -21.01 13.43 -9.29
C LYS A 80 -20.62 13.38 -7.81
N ALA A 81 -21.42 12.71 -6.97
CA ALA A 81 -21.12 12.55 -5.55
C ALA A 81 -19.90 11.63 -5.33
N ASN A 82 -19.81 10.57 -6.12
CA ASN A 82 -18.67 9.66 -6.12
C ASN A 82 -17.40 10.36 -6.60
N ALA A 83 -17.49 11.17 -7.66
CA ALA A 83 -16.37 11.98 -8.16
C ALA A 83 -15.82 12.92 -7.08
N LYS A 84 -16.70 13.62 -6.35
CA LYS A 84 -16.28 14.48 -5.23
C LYS A 84 -15.51 13.68 -4.19
N THR A 85 -16.05 12.53 -3.79
CA THR A 85 -15.40 11.63 -2.82
C THR A 85 -14.02 11.18 -3.31
N LEU A 86 -13.92 10.76 -4.57
CA LEU A 86 -12.65 10.34 -5.17
C LEU A 86 -11.63 11.48 -5.22
N MET A 87 -12.05 12.71 -5.54
CA MET A 87 -11.16 13.89 -5.49
C MET A 87 -10.70 14.23 -4.07
N ASP A 88 -11.57 14.10 -3.08
CA ASP A 88 -11.21 14.32 -1.66
C ASP A 88 -10.16 13.28 -1.21
N LEU A 89 -10.34 12.01 -1.61
CA LEU A 89 -9.32 10.96 -1.41
C LEU A 89 -8.03 11.26 -2.18
N GLY A 90 -8.13 11.78 -3.40
CA GLY A 90 -6.97 12.21 -4.19
C GLY A 90 -6.15 13.32 -3.51
N THR A 91 -6.83 14.25 -2.85
CA THR A 91 -6.19 15.32 -2.07
C THR A 91 -5.45 14.75 -0.86
N LEU A 92 -6.09 13.82 -0.14
CA LEU A 92 -5.49 13.12 1.01
C LEU A 92 -4.23 12.34 0.62
N LEU A 93 -4.18 11.83 -0.60
CA LEU A 93 -3.08 11.04 -1.15
C LEU A 93 -2.12 11.85 -2.04
N SER A 94 -2.28 13.17 -2.10
CA SER A 94 -1.41 14.04 -2.88
C SER A 94 0.03 14.02 -2.35
N GLU A 95 0.98 14.35 -3.23
CA GLU A 95 2.39 14.43 -2.85
C GLU A 95 2.63 15.39 -1.67
N ASP A 96 1.98 16.55 -1.69
CA ASP A 96 2.07 17.55 -0.61
C ASP A 96 1.53 17.03 0.73
N ALA A 97 0.55 16.11 0.70
CA ALA A 97 0.00 15.49 1.91
C ALA A 97 0.81 14.28 2.38
N ILE A 98 1.35 13.48 1.46
CA ILE A 98 2.07 12.23 1.76
C ILE A 98 3.53 12.49 2.13
N ASN A 99 4.22 13.41 1.46
CA ASN A 99 5.64 13.66 1.71
C ASN A 99 5.96 14.03 3.17
N PRO A 100 5.21 14.92 3.85
CA PRO A 100 5.44 15.21 5.27
C PRO A 100 5.21 13.98 6.16
N ARG A 101 4.19 13.17 5.87
CA ARG A 101 3.87 11.95 6.63
C ARG A 101 4.96 10.89 6.46
N MET A 102 5.45 10.72 5.24
CA MET A 102 6.57 9.83 4.94
C MET A 102 7.82 10.30 5.70
N LYS A 103 8.16 11.59 5.63
CA LYS A 103 9.31 12.15 6.37
C LYS A 103 9.19 11.93 7.88
N ALA A 104 7.99 12.10 8.44
CA ALA A 104 7.75 11.80 9.85
C ALA A 104 7.94 10.30 10.15
N ALA A 105 7.37 9.40 9.34
CA ALA A 105 7.51 7.96 9.50
C ALA A 105 8.97 7.48 9.39
N THR A 106 9.72 7.98 8.42
CA THR A 106 11.15 7.66 8.27
C THR A 106 12.02 8.34 9.33
N GLY A 107 11.62 9.52 9.81
CA GLY A 107 12.28 10.22 10.91
C GLY A 107 12.15 9.46 12.24
N ASP A 108 10.94 8.96 12.55
CA ASP A 108 10.69 8.08 13.70
C ASP A 108 11.54 6.81 13.61
N LEU A 109 11.58 6.19 12.42
CA LEU A 109 12.40 5.01 12.16
C LEU A 109 13.90 5.28 12.37
N ALA A 110 14.41 6.40 11.84
CA ALA A 110 15.80 6.80 12.01
C ALA A 110 16.15 7.09 13.47
N LYS A 111 15.21 7.66 14.24
CA LYS A 111 15.40 7.87 15.68
C LYS A 111 15.49 6.55 16.44
N THR A 112 14.55 5.63 16.23
CA THR A 112 14.59 4.29 16.84
C THR A 112 15.86 3.53 16.45
N ALA A 113 16.28 3.63 15.18
CA ALA A 113 17.53 3.03 14.71
C ALA A 113 18.75 3.58 15.45
N ARG A 114 18.84 4.90 15.66
CA ARG A 114 19.94 5.53 16.39
C ARG A 114 19.97 5.10 17.86
N GLU A 115 18.83 5.10 18.53
CA GLU A 115 18.72 4.71 19.95
C GLU A 115 19.12 3.23 20.14
N GLU A 116 18.66 2.33 19.27
CA GLU A 116 19.04 0.92 19.30
C GLU A 116 20.54 0.73 19.00
N ASN A 117 21.06 1.47 18.02
CA ASN A 117 22.47 1.44 17.67
C ASN A 117 23.37 1.91 18.83
N GLU A 118 22.98 2.98 19.53
CA GLU A 118 23.69 3.48 20.69
C GLU A 118 23.67 2.48 21.86
N ARG A 119 22.49 1.89 22.14
CA ARG A 119 22.35 0.84 23.16
C ARG A 119 23.29 -0.33 22.85
N ARG A 120 23.20 -0.91 21.65
CA ARG A 120 24.00 -2.08 21.27
C ARG A 120 25.49 -1.79 21.24
N ARG A 121 25.89 -0.61 20.79
CA ARG A 121 27.30 -0.19 20.83
C ARG A 121 27.81 -0.15 22.27
N ASN A 122 27.02 0.40 23.19
CA ASN A 122 27.41 0.46 24.60
C ASN A 122 27.46 -0.94 25.23
N ASP A 123 26.52 -1.82 24.91
CA ASP A 123 26.52 -3.22 25.36
C ASP A 123 27.77 -3.97 24.86
N MET A 124 28.13 -3.78 23.59
CA MET A 124 29.35 -4.37 23.00
C MET A 124 30.62 -3.83 23.66
N LEU A 125 30.70 -2.52 23.95
CA LEU A 125 31.83 -1.96 24.68
C LEU A 125 31.94 -2.53 26.10
N TYR A 126 30.81 -2.73 26.77
CA TYR A 126 30.78 -3.37 28.09
C TYR A 126 31.26 -4.82 28.01
N GLN A 127 30.81 -5.58 27.01
CA GLN A 127 31.27 -6.95 26.77
C GLN A 127 32.78 -6.99 26.50
N ILE A 128 33.32 -6.13 25.62
CA ILE A 128 34.77 -6.06 25.37
C ILE A 128 35.55 -5.75 26.65
N ALA A 129 35.04 -4.84 27.49
CA ALA A 129 35.70 -4.46 28.73
C ALA A 129 35.64 -5.54 29.83
N THR A 130 34.72 -6.51 29.73
CA THR A 130 34.44 -7.50 30.78
C THR A 130 34.62 -8.95 30.38
N SER A 131 34.82 -9.23 29.08
CA SER A 131 34.96 -10.60 28.56
C SER A 131 36.39 -11.11 28.69
N ASP A 132 36.50 -12.43 28.88
CA ASP A 132 37.75 -13.17 28.74
C ASP A 132 38.21 -13.10 27.27
N PRO A 133 39.47 -12.75 26.96
CA PRO A 133 39.98 -12.59 25.59
C PRO A 133 39.77 -13.79 24.64
N ASP A 134 39.39 -14.95 25.15
CA ASP A 134 39.12 -16.16 24.33
C ASP A 134 37.65 -16.30 23.88
N ASN A 135 36.73 -15.41 24.27
CA ASN A 135 35.30 -15.50 23.94
C ASN A 135 34.89 -14.70 22.68
N ASP A 136 35.65 -14.86 21.59
CA ASP A 136 35.47 -14.11 20.33
C ASP A 136 34.12 -14.37 19.62
N THR A 137 33.54 -15.57 19.78
CA THR A 137 32.31 -15.98 19.07
C THR A 137 31.12 -15.08 19.42
N ALA A 138 30.94 -14.75 20.70
CA ALA A 138 29.82 -13.92 21.15
C ALA A 138 29.89 -12.50 20.59
N MET A 139 31.11 -11.96 20.43
CA MET A 139 31.33 -10.65 19.83
C MET A 139 30.98 -10.65 18.33
N TRP A 140 31.39 -11.69 17.59
CA TRP A 140 31.06 -11.82 16.17
C TRP A 140 29.57 -12.01 15.91
N ASP A 141 28.88 -12.78 16.76
CA ASP A 141 27.41 -12.92 16.70
C ASP A 141 26.72 -11.57 16.93
N ALA A 142 27.17 -10.79 17.92
CA ALA A 142 26.63 -9.46 18.19
C ALA A 142 26.82 -8.48 17.01
N ILE A 143 27.98 -8.52 16.36
CA ILE A 143 28.28 -7.71 15.16
C ILE A 143 27.38 -8.13 13.99
N SER A 144 27.23 -9.43 13.76
CA SER A 144 26.38 -9.99 12.70
C SER A 144 24.91 -9.60 12.89
N ASP A 145 24.38 -9.77 14.12
CA ASP A 145 23.01 -9.39 14.47
C ASP A 145 22.77 -7.88 14.28
N TRP A 146 23.76 -7.06 14.63
CA TRP A 146 23.71 -5.62 14.39
C TRP A 146 23.62 -5.30 12.89
N GLN A 147 24.51 -5.86 12.07
CA GLN A 147 24.49 -5.66 10.62
C GLN A 147 23.13 -6.08 10.02
N GLN A 148 22.57 -7.21 10.45
CA GLN A 148 21.26 -7.67 10.01
C GLN A 148 20.14 -6.70 10.42
N SER A 149 20.17 -6.18 11.65
CA SER A 149 19.18 -5.22 12.13
C SER A 149 19.20 -3.91 11.34
N MET A 150 20.39 -3.40 11.02
CA MET A 150 20.56 -2.21 10.18
C MET A 150 20.06 -2.45 8.76
N GLY A 151 20.32 -3.64 8.21
CA GLY A 151 19.77 -4.06 6.92
C GLY A 151 18.24 -4.06 6.91
N LYS A 152 17.60 -4.59 7.96
CA LYS A 152 16.12 -4.57 8.10
C LYS A 152 15.57 -3.15 8.22
N LEU A 153 16.24 -2.26 8.96
CA LEU A 153 15.83 -0.86 9.08
C LEU A 153 15.92 -0.12 7.75
N GLN A 154 17.00 -0.33 6.99
CA GLN A 154 17.15 0.24 5.65
C GLN A 154 16.07 -0.28 4.70
N GLN A 155 15.80 -1.60 4.70
CA GLN A 155 14.73 -2.20 3.90
C GLN A 155 13.37 -1.60 4.24
N ARG A 156 13.06 -1.42 5.54
CA ARG A 156 11.80 -0.81 5.98
C ARG A 156 11.67 0.63 5.48
N GLY A 157 12.75 1.42 5.53
CA GLY A 157 12.76 2.77 4.96
C GLY A 157 12.43 2.77 3.46
N GLN A 158 13.02 1.86 2.69
CA GLN A 158 12.70 1.69 1.26
C GLN A 158 11.24 1.23 1.04
N SER A 159 10.71 0.34 1.89
CA SER A 159 9.31 -0.08 1.83
C SER A 159 8.35 1.08 2.15
N SER A 160 8.71 1.96 3.08
CA SER A 160 7.94 3.18 3.39
C SER A 160 7.91 4.13 2.19
N GLU A 161 9.04 4.32 1.52
CA GLU A 161 9.11 5.12 0.28
C GLU A 161 8.27 4.51 -0.85
N LYS A 162 8.34 3.20 -1.06
CA LYS A 162 7.50 2.51 -2.07
C LYS A 162 6.01 2.65 -1.77
N THR A 163 5.65 2.59 -0.50
CA THR A 163 4.26 2.78 -0.05
C THR A 163 3.82 4.22 -0.27
N ALA A 164 4.66 5.20 0.06
CA ALA A 164 4.41 6.62 -0.23
C ALA A 164 4.20 6.87 -1.72
N ARG A 165 5.07 6.32 -2.59
CA ARG A 165 4.92 6.41 -4.05
C ARG A 165 3.61 5.80 -4.55
N THR A 166 3.23 4.64 -4.00
CA THR A 166 1.94 4.03 -4.33
C THR A 166 0.78 4.99 -3.99
N PHE A 167 0.82 5.63 -2.83
CA PHE A 167 -0.20 6.62 -2.47
C PHE A 167 -0.19 7.83 -3.39
N THR A 168 0.97 8.40 -3.71
CA THR A 168 1.05 9.56 -4.62
C THR A 168 0.57 9.23 -6.03
N ASP A 169 0.87 8.01 -6.53
CA ASP A 169 0.38 7.54 -7.83
C ASP A 169 -1.15 7.40 -7.84
N ILE A 170 -1.72 6.86 -6.76
CA ILE A 170 -3.16 6.82 -6.57
C ILE A 170 -3.72 8.24 -6.50
N GLY A 171 -3.13 9.12 -5.69
CA GLY A 171 -3.55 10.52 -5.55
C GLY A 171 -3.56 11.26 -6.88
N ALA A 172 -2.54 11.06 -7.72
CA ALA A 172 -2.47 11.62 -9.05
C ALA A 172 -3.62 11.12 -9.94
N ARG A 173 -3.92 9.82 -9.94
CA ARG A 173 -5.06 9.23 -10.69
C ARG A 173 -6.40 9.79 -10.23
N LEU A 174 -6.53 10.10 -8.94
CA LEU A 174 -7.74 10.65 -8.32
C LEU A 174 -7.79 12.18 -8.33
N SER A 175 -6.80 12.86 -8.90
CA SER A 175 -6.76 14.31 -8.95
C SER A 175 -7.98 14.89 -9.67
N LYS A 176 -8.38 16.10 -9.28
CA LYS A 176 -9.49 16.84 -9.91
C LYS A 176 -9.40 16.85 -11.44
N ARG A 177 -8.20 17.06 -11.99
CA ARG A 177 -7.95 17.04 -13.43
C ARG A 177 -8.34 15.71 -14.06
N ASN A 178 -7.88 14.60 -13.47
CA ASN A 178 -8.09 13.26 -14.02
C ASN A 178 -9.50 12.73 -13.81
N ILE A 179 -10.14 13.07 -12.68
CA ILE A 179 -11.55 12.72 -12.44
C ILE A 179 -12.48 13.50 -13.37
N ASN A 180 -12.27 14.81 -13.53
CA ASN A 180 -13.10 15.62 -14.43
C ASN A 180 -12.97 15.14 -15.88
N ALA A 181 -11.75 14.85 -16.34
CA ALA A 181 -11.55 14.31 -17.67
C ALA A 181 -12.36 13.02 -17.91
N ARG A 182 -12.51 12.16 -16.90
CA ARG A 182 -13.32 10.93 -17.02
C ARG A 182 -14.83 11.17 -17.02
N LEU A 183 -15.30 12.20 -16.31
CA LEU A 183 -16.70 12.60 -16.30
C LEU A 183 -17.12 13.18 -17.66
N ASP A 184 -16.23 13.90 -18.34
CA ASP A 184 -16.52 14.52 -19.64
C ASP A 184 -16.66 13.48 -20.78
N PHE A 185 -16.18 12.25 -20.57
CA PHE A 185 -16.32 11.13 -21.51
C PHE A 185 -17.41 10.10 -21.14
N SER A 186 -18.16 10.32 -20.04
CA SER A 186 -19.17 9.38 -19.51
C SER A 186 -20.60 9.89 -19.74
#